data_AF-A0A2M8Q1Q2-F1
#
_entry.id   AF-A0A2M8Q1Q2-F1
#
_cell.length_a   1.000
_cell.length_b   1.000
_cell.length_c   1.000
_cell.angle_alpha   90.00
_cell.angle_beta   90.00
_cell.angle_gamma   90.00
#
_symmetry.space_group_name_H-M   'P 1'
#
loop_
_entity.id
_entity.type
_entity.pdbx_description
1 polymer ?
#
loop_
_entity_poly.entity_id
_entity_poly.type
_entity_poly.pdbx_seq_one_letter_code
_entity_poly.pdbx_strand_id
1 'polypeptide(L)' 'MMTPALPNPPQRRFYLLFLGLLVIGIAIVGIILWWQNQSNYTVIITINGHIQEINTSAKTVGEAIDDANILIDKAD' A
#
# COMPACT_ATOMS: atom_id res chain seq x y z
N MET A 1 -45.79 21.02 38.26
CA MET A 1 -45.49 19.74 37.59
C MET A 1 -44.12 19.89 36.94
N MET A 2 -43.10 19.23 37.45
CA MET A 2 -41.74 19.26 36.87
C MET A 2 -41.51 17.94 36.15
N THR A 3 -41.31 17.99 34.83
CA THR A 3 -40.90 16.82 34.05
C THR A 3 -39.45 16.50 34.38
N PRO A 4 -39.11 15.27 34.84
CA PRO A 4 -37.73 14.90 35.08
C PRO A 4 -36.97 14.90 33.75
N ALA A 5 -35.81 15.57 33.72
CA ALA A 5 -34.92 15.54 32.58
C ALA A 5 -34.37 14.12 32.41
N LEU A 6 -34.55 13.55 31.20
CA LEU A 6 -34.06 12.21 30.87
C LEU A 6 -32.52 12.19 30.91
N PRO A 7 -31.90 11.30 31.71
CA PRO A 7 -30.45 11.16 31.73
C PRO A 7 -29.96 10.64 30.38
N ASN A 8 -29.03 11.38 29.76
CA ASN A 8 -28.44 11.01 28.49
C ASN A 8 -27.57 9.75 28.68
N PRO A 9 -27.87 8.61 28.04
CA PRO A 9 -27.15 7.38 28.32
C PRO A 9 -25.69 7.48 27.85
N PRO A 10 -24.71 7.03 28.67
CA PRO A 10 -23.28 7.09 28.32
C PRO A 10 -22.90 6.26 27.09
N GLN A 11 -23.82 5.43 26.58
CA GLN A 11 -23.64 4.55 25.43
C GLN A 11 -23.28 5.29 24.13
N ARG A 12 -23.80 6.51 23.91
CA ARG A 12 -23.48 7.30 22.70
C ARG A 12 -22.00 7.68 22.61
N ARG A 13 -21.35 7.93 23.75
CA ARG A 13 -19.92 8.27 23.79
C ARG A 13 -19.05 7.07 23.45
N PHE A 14 -19.37 5.89 23.99
CA PHE A 14 -18.65 4.66 23.66
C PHE A 14 -18.79 4.31 22.18
N TYR A 15 -19.98 4.42 21.61
CA TYR A 15 -20.21 4.10 20.20
C TYR A 15 -19.41 5.00 19.25
N LEU A 16 -19.31 6.29 19.56
CA LEU A 16 -18.51 7.24 18.78
C LEU A 16 -17.01 6.93 18.86
N LEU A 17 -16.50 6.48 20.01
CA LEU A 17 -15.11 6.08 20.17
C LEU A 17 -14.79 4.80 19.38
N PHE A 18 -15.69 3.81 19.40
CA PHE A 18 -15.55 2.60 18.60
C PHE A 18 -15.60 2.88 17.10
N LEU A 19 -16.54 3.73 16.66
CA LEU A 19 -16.64 4.14 15.26
C LEU A 19 -15.38 4.89 14.81
N GLY A 20 -14.83 5.76 15.67
CA GLY A 20 -13.58 6.46 15.41
C GLY A 20 -12.39 5.50 15.24
N LEU A 21 -12.24 4.55 16.17
CA LEU A 21 -11.19 3.51 16.09
C LEU A 21 -11.31 2.65 14.83
N LEU A 22 -12.54 2.32 14.42
CA LEU A 22 -12.79 1.52 13.23
C LEU A 22 -12.37 2.26 11.95
N VAL A 23 -12.70 3.56 11.84
CA VAL A 23 -12.27 4.40 10.71
C VAL A 23 -10.74 4.55 10.68
N ILE A 24 -10.11 4.75 11.85
CA ILE A 24 -8.65 4.83 11.96
C ILE A 24 -8.00 3.52 11.53
N GLY A 25 -8.52 2.37 11.95
CA GLY A 25 -8.01 1.06 11.57
C GLY A 25 -8.07 0.84 10.06
N ILE A 26 -9.20 1.17 9.43
CA ILE A 26 -9.37 1.08 7.97
C ILE A 26 -8.40 2.01 7.25
N ALA A 27 -8.20 3.24 7.75
CA ALA A 27 -7.25 4.19 7.18
C ALA A 27 -5.81 3.67 7.26
N ILE A 28 -5.40 3.07 8.38
CA ILE A 28 -4.05 2.49 8.55
C ILE A 28 -3.82 1.37 7.54
N VAL A 29 -4.78 0.43 7.42
CA VAL A 29 -4.68 -0.66 6.45
C VAL A 29 -4.60 -0.13 5.03
N GLY A 30 -5.41 0.88 4.68
CA GLY A 30 -5.36 1.54 3.38
C GLY A 30 -3.99 2.18 3.09
N ILE A 31 -3.39 2.86 4.06
CA ILE A 31 -2.07 3.49 3.93
C ILE A 31 -0.98 2.43 3.70
N ILE A 32 -1.01 1.34 4.47
CA ILE A 32 -0.03 0.24 4.33
C ILE A 32 -0.11 -0.38 2.94
N LEU A 33 -1.32 -0.70 2.47
CA LEU A 33 -1.53 -1.27 1.14
C LEU A 33 -1.10 -0.30 0.03
N TRP A 34 -1.36 0.99 0.21
CA TRP A 34 -0.97 2.00 -0.76
C TRP A 34 0.55 2.14 -0.88
N TRP A 35 1.27 2.17 0.25
CA TRP A 35 2.74 2.19 0.24
C TRP A 35 3.35 0.97 -0.45
N GLN A 36 2.77 -0.21 -0.25
CA GLN A 36 3.26 -1.43 -0.88
C GLN A 36 3.08 -1.44 -2.41
N ASN A 37 2.02 -0.80 -2.92
CA ASN A 37 1.72 -0.82 -4.35
C ASN A 37 2.49 0.24 -5.17
N GLN A 38 2.96 1.31 -4.52
CA GLN A 38 3.53 2.46 -5.24
C GLN A 38 5.01 2.31 -5.61
N SER A 39 5.69 1.26 -5.14
CA SER A 39 7.10 1.01 -5.43
C SER A 39 7.35 0.23 -6.73
N ASN A 40 6.32 -0.15 -7.48
CA ASN A 40 6.48 -0.99 -8.66
C ASN A 40 6.55 -0.13 -9.92
N TYR A 41 7.75 -0.01 -10.50
CA TYR A 41 7.97 0.55 -11.82
C TYR A 41 7.98 -0.59 -12.84
N THR A 42 7.22 -0.42 -13.92
CA THR A 42 7.24 -1.37 -15.03
C THR A 42 8.32 -0.96 -16.03
N VAL A 43 9.29 -1.84 -16.26
CA VAL A 43 10.39 -1.64 -17.20
C VAL A 43 10.28 -2.71 -18.29
N ILE A 44 10.39 -2.28 -19.54
CA ILE A 44 10.42 -3.17 -20.71
C ILE A 44 11.89 -3.39 -21.07
N ILE A 45 12.36 -4.63 -20.95
CA ILE A 45 13.73 -5.02 -21.31
C ILE A 45 13.65 -5.91 -22.55
N THR A 46 14.46 -5.61 -23.57
CA THR A 46 14.59 -6.46 -24.75
C THR A 46 15.92 -7.21 -24.68
N ILE A 47 15.87 -8.54 -24.63
CA ILE A 47 17.06 -9.40 -24.51
C ILE A 47 17.02 -10.39 -25.66
N ASN A 48 18.10 -10.45 -26.47
CA ASN A 48 18.20 -11.37 -27.60
C ASN A 48 17.01 -11.29 -28.58
N GLY A 49 16.42 -10.10 -28.76
CA GLY A 49 15.25 -9.89 -29.62
C GLY A 49 13.90 -10.28 -29.01
N HIS A 50 13.87 -10.77 -27.77
CA HIS A 50 12.64 -11.05 -27.02
C HIS A 50 12.34 -9.90 -26.05
N ILE A 51 11.09 -9.42 -26.08
CA ILE A 51 10.60 -8.37 -25.19
C ILE A 51 10.11 -9.01 -23.90
N GLN A 52 10.61 -8.56 -22.76
CA GLN A 52 10.18 -8.97 -21.44
C GLN A 52 9.79 -7.76 -20.61
N GLU A 53 8.61 -7.84 -19.99
CA GLU A 53 8.10 -6.81 -19.10
C GLU A 53 8.40 -7.22 -17.65
N ILE A 54 9.09 -6.35 -16.92
CA ILE A 54 9.52 -6.60 -15.55
C ILE A 54 8.94 -5.51 -14.66
N ASN A 55 8.29 -5.94 -13.57
CA ASN A 55 7.89 -5.04 -12.50
C ASN A 55 9.01 -5.02 -11.47
N THR A 56 9.63 -3.86 -11.28
CA THR A 56 10.79 -3.71 -10.39
C THR A 56 10.68 -2.42 -9.58
N SER A 57 11.22 -2.44 -8.37
CA SER A 57 11.40 -1.25 -7.55
C SER A 57 12.79 -0.64 -7.69
N ALA A 58 13.61 -1.18 -8.59
CA ALA A 58 14.96 -0.74 -8.86
C ALA A 58 15.00 0.72 -9.33
N LYS A 59 16.01 1.45 -8.85
CA LYS A 59 16.24 2.86 -9.21
C LYS A 59 17.19 2.99 -10.40
N THR A 60 17.93 1.93 -10.71
CA THR A 60 18.87 1.90 -11.82
C THR A 60 18.63 0.70 -12.71
N VAL A 61 19.11 0.78 -13.96
CA VAL A 61 19.01 -0.32 -14.92
C VAL A 61 19.78 -1.55 -14.42
N GLY A 62 20.96 -1.36 -13.81
CA GLY A 62 21.73 -2.46 -13.21
C GLY A 62 20.98 -3.17 -12.08
N GLU A 63 20.35 -2.41 -11.17
CA GLU A 63 19.49 -2.99 -10.12
C GLU A 63 18.29 -3.73 -10.70
N ALA A 64 17.68 -3.23 -11.78
CA ALA A 64 16.52 -3.88 -12.42
C ALA A 64 16.89 -5.22 -13.08
N ILE A 65 18.10 -5.31 -13.63
CA ILE A 65 18.67 -6.53 -14.24
C ILE A 65 19.00 -7.56 -13.16
N ASP A 66 19.62 -7.12 -12.06
CA ASP A 66 19.94 -7.97 -10.90
C ASP A 66 18.65 -8.51 -10.23
N ASP A 67 17.64 -7.67 -10.00
CA ASP A 67 16.33 -8.05 -9.46
C ASP A 67 15.62 -9.08 -10.33
N ALA A 68 15.75 -8.94 -11.66
CA ALA A 68 15.20 -9.86 -12.63
C ALA A 68 16.03 -11.15 -12.79
N ASN A 69 17.16 -11.26 -12.09
CA ASN A 69 18.13 -12.34 -12.18
C ASN A 69 18.56 -12.63 -13.63
N ILE A 70 18.66 -11.57 -14.45
CA ILE A 70 19.11 -11.65 -15.83
C ILE A 70 20.64 -11.60 -15.81
N LEU A 71 21.29 -12.72 -16.11
CA LEU A 71 22.74 -12.71 -16.36
C LEU A 71 23.03 -11.99 -17.68
N ILE A 72 23.50 -10.75 -17.58
CA ILE A 72 24.16 -10.09 -18.71
C ILE A 72 25.60 -10.60 -18.74
N ASP A 73 25.94 -11.31 -19.83
CA ASP A 73 27.31 -11.73 -20.04
C ASP A 73 28.18 -10.48 -20.23
N LYS A 74 29.40 -10.50 -19.70
CA LYS A 74 30.27 -9.31 -19.55
C LYS A 74 30.75 -8.73 -20.90
N ALA A 75 30.28 -9.28 -22.02
CA ALA A 75 30.68 -8.97 -23.38
C ALA A 75 29.67 -8.12 -24.16
N ASP A 76 28.49 -7.82 -23.60
CA ASP A 76 27.49 -6.90 -24.18
C ASP A 76 27.54 -5.48 -23.57
#